data_AF-A0A0N1MVW4-F1
#
_entry.id   AF-A0A0N1MVW4-F1
#
_cell.length_a   1.000
_cell.length_b   1.000
_cell.length_c   1.000
_cell.angle_alpha   90.00
_cell.angle_beta   90.00
_cell.angle_gamma   90.00
#
_symmetry.space_group_name_H-M   'P 1'
#
loop_
_entity.id
_entity.type
_entity.pdbx_description
1 polymer ?
#
loop_
_entity_poly.entity_id
_entity_poly.type
_entity_poly.pdbx_seq_one_letter_code
_entity_poly.pdbx_strand_id
1 'polypeptide(L)'
;MPDSSPSPGLPLAPLLLARYRIDVAERWLTKPRPPFDPPDHEIEYYDIAVALELALKAWLALNGHSDEWLRRHVGHDLAKARTLCAAFGLQLPPVIGPVLLLIHPFYMEGGFRRPNKIEWPEAHLRNVRLPLRVFFGFIEAGIARAEAEQASAEHHSQQSSPARKDPR
;
A
#
# COMPACT_ATOMS: atom_id res chain seq x y z
N MET A 1 -34.47 -21.24 4.29
CA MET A 1 -32.99 -21.32 4.28
C MET A 1 -32.47 -19.91 4.02
N PRO A 2 -31.96 -19.17 5.02
CA PRO A 2 -31.29 -17.93 4.72
C PRO A 2 -29.92 -18.24 4.11
N ASP A 3 -29.67 -17.59 2.98
CA ASP A 3 -28.50 -17.62 2.12
C ASP A 3 -27.25 -17.12 2.89
N SER A 4 -26.28 -18.01 3.09
CA SER A 4 -24.98 -17.72 3.71
C SER A 4 -24.02 -17.11 2.70
N SER A 5 -24.44 -16.03 2.03
CA SER A 5 -23.55 -15.21 1.22
C SER A 5 -22.76 -14.27 2.14
N PRO A 6 -21.42 -14.21 2.07
CA PRO A 6 -20.62 -13.35 2.93
C PRO A 6 -20.98 -11.87 2.70
N SER A 7 -21.31 -11.18 3.79
CA SER A 7 -21.62 -9.74 3.79
C SER A 7 -20.49 -8.93 3.15
N PRO A 8 -20.81 -7.81 2.45
CA PRO A 8 -19.81 -6.90 1.92
C PRO A 8 -18.94 -6.41 3.08
N GLY A 9 -17.63 -6.60 2.94
CA GLY A 9 -16.65 -6.41 4.01
C GLY A 9 -16.86 -5.08 4.74
N LEU A 10 -17.01 -5.16 6.06
CA LEU A 10 -16.94 -4.01 6.94
C LEU A 10 -15.68 -3.20 6.58
N PRO A 11 -15.75 -1.85 6.52
CA PRO A 11 -14.56 -1.05 6.29
C PRO A 11 -13.54 -1.39 7.38
N LEU A 12 -12.40 -1.96 6.98
CA LEU A 12 -11.27 -2.11 7.88
C LEU A 12 -10.97 -0.72 8.47
N ALA A 13 -10.79 -0.66 9.79
CA ALA A 13 -10.33 0.57 10.42
C ALA A 13 -9.08 1.08 9.65
N PRO A 14 -8.94 2.40 9.38
CA PRO A 14 -7.91 2.91 8.48
C PRO A 14 -6.49 2.41 8.79
N LEU A 15 -6.16 2.21 10.07
CA LEU A 15 -4.89 1.65 10.51
C LEU A 15 -4.71 0.18 10.12
N LEU A 16 -5.73 -0.66 10.30
CA LEU A 16 -5.71 -2.07 9.90
C LEU A 16 -5.61 -2.21 8.37
N LEU A 17 -6.28 -1.32 7.64
CA LEU A 17 -6.19 -1.23 6.19
C LEU A 17 -4.78 -0.84 5.74
N ALA A 18 -4.14 0.12 6.42
CA ALA A 18 -2.77 0.51 6.15
C ALA A 18 -1.80 -0.66 6.35
N ARG A 19 -1.91 -1.36 7.49
CA ARG A 19 -1.12 -2.56 7.81
C ARG A 19 -1.29 -3.63 6.74
N TYR A 20 -2.53 -4.00 6.42
CA TYR A 20 -2.81 -5.01 5.41
C TYR A 20 -2.16 -4.67 4.06
N ARG A 21 -2.26 -3.42 3.60
CA ARG A 21 -1.73 -3.03 2.30
C ARG A 21 -0.22 -3.02 2.24
N ILE A 22 0.47 -2.55 3.29
CA ILE A 22 1.93 -2.53 3.27
C ILE A 22 2.51 -3.96 3.28
N ASP A 23 1.88 -4.87 4.04
CA ASP A 23 2.26 -6.29 4.05
C ASP A 23 2.07 -6.94 2.67
N VAL A 24 0.97 -6.62 1.97
CA VAL A 24 0.73 -7.13 0.62
C VAL A 24 1.70 -6.49 -0.39
N ALA A 25 2.05 -5.20 -0.24
CA ALA A 25 3.03 -4.54 -1.09
C ALA A 25 4.41 -5.22 -1.02
N GLU A 26 4.88 -5.54 0.19
CA GLU A 26 6.13 -6.28 0.40
C GLU A 26 6.08 -7.67 -0.25
N ARG A 27 4.95 -8.39 -0.15
CA ARG A 27 4.79 -9.70 -0.81
C ARG A 27 4.90 -9.61 -2.33
N TRP A 28 4.33 -8.57 -2.95
CA TRP A 28 4.48 -8.34 -4.39
C TRP A 28 5.93 -8.09 -4.79
N LEU A 29 6.67 -7.34 -3.99
CA LEU A 29 8.07 -7.00 -4.28
C LEU A 29 9.04 -8.18 -4.09
N THR A 30 8.71 -9.09 -3.17
CA THR A 30 9.54 -10.22 -2.73
C THR A 30 9.13 -11.58 -3.27
N LYS A 31 7.99 -11.67 -3.98
CA LYS A 31 7.51 -12.97 -4.48
C LYS A 31 8.59 -13.68 -5.32
N PRO A 32 8.79 -15.00 -5.12
CA PRO A 32 9.77 -15.74 -5.88
C PRO A 32 9.38 -15.81 -7.36
N ARG A 33 10.38 -15.66 -8.23
CA ARG A 33 10.26 -15.89 -9.67
C ARG A 33 10.58 -17.35 -9.99
N PRO A 34 9.84 -18.02 -10.88
CA PRO A 34 10.22 -19.35 -11.36
C PRO A 34 11.62 -19.28 -11.99
N PRO A 35 12.52 -20.24 -11.69
CA PRO A 35 13.91 -20.19 -12.13
C PRO A 35 14.11 -20.38 -13.65
N PHE A 36 13.06 -20.73 -14.39
CA PHE A 36 13.14 -21.07 -15.81
C PHE A 36 12.43 -20.07 -16.72
N ASP A 37 11.82 -19.02 -16.18
CA ASP A 37 11.26 -17.97 -17.01
C ASP A 37 12.40 -17.00 -17.39
N PRO A 38 12.63 -16.71 -18.69
CA PRO A 38 13.49 -15.59 -19.06
C PRO A 38 12.97 -14.33 -18.36
N PRO A 39 13.84 -13.37 -18.00
CA PRO A 39 13.42 -12.21 -17.23
C PRO A 39 12.41 -11.40 -18.03
N ASP A 40 11.14 -11.65 -17.75
CA ASP A 40 10.05 -10.84 -18.25
C ASP A 40 10.01 -9.57 -17.38
N HIS A 41 10.80 -8.60 -17.81
CA HIS A 41 10.91 -7.30 -17.17
C HIS A 41 9.54 -6.62 -17.10
N GLU A 42 8.63 -6.85 -18.06
CA GLU A 42 7.28 -6.31 -18.03
C GLU A 42 6.52 -6.77 -16.79
N ILE A 43 6.59 -8.06 -16.48
CA ILE A 43 6.00 -8.61 -15.25
C ILE A 43 6.65 -7.95 -14.02
N GLU A 44 7.96 -7.68 -14.03
CA GLU A 44 8.63 -7.04 -12.87
C GLU A 44 8.13 -5.62 -12.66
N TYR A 45 7.95 -4.88 -13.74
CA TYR A 45 7.36 -3.56 -13.70
C TYR A 45 5.90 -3.57 -13.26
N TYR A 46 5.13 -4.59 -13.65
CA TYR A 46 3.78 -4.79 -13.15
C TYR A 46 3.78 -5.03 -11.64
N ASP A 47 4.65 -5.92 -11.16
CA ASP A 47 4.79 -6.23 -9.73
C ASP A 47 5.17 -4.99 -8.91
N ILE A 48 6.11 -4.20 -9.43
CA ILE A 48 6.50 -2.91 -8.85
C ILE A 48 5.34 -1.92 -8.84
N ALA A 49 4.56 -1.84 -9.92
CA ALA A 49 3.41 -0.94 -9.99
C ALA A 49 2.36 -1.27 -8.93
N VAL A 50 2.03 -2.56 -8.77
CA VAL A 50 1.09 -3.03 -7.73
C VAL A 50 1.64 -2.77 -6.33
N ALA A 51 2.91 -3.13 -6.09
CA ALA A 51 3.55 -2.91 -4.79
C ALA A 51 3.56 -1.41 -4.41
N LEU A 52 3.94 -0.55 -5.35
CA LEU A 52 3.98 0.89 -5.16
C LEU A 52 2.59 1.49 -4.93
N GLU A 53 1.56 1.04 -5.68
CA GLU A 53 0.18 1.47 -5.45
C GLU A 53 -0.27 1.16 -4.03
N LEU A 54 -0.06 -0.08 -3.59
CA LEU A 54 -0.47 -0.55 -2.28
C LEU A 54 0.24 0.21 -1.15
N ALA A 55 1.54 0.44 -1.28
CA ALA A 55 2.32 1.20 -0.30
C ALA A 55 1.84 2.66 -0.18
N LEU A 56 1.60 3.33 -1.32
CA LEU A 56 1.06 4.71 -1.30
C LEU A 56 -0.34 4.75 -0.68
N LYS A 57 -1.21 3.78 -1.00
CA LYS A 57 -2.53 3.65 -0.38
C LYS A 57 -2.46 3.27 1.10
N ALA A 58 -1.43 2.56 1.55
CA ALA A 58 -1.20 2.28 2.96
C ALA A 58 -0.93 3.59 3.72
N TRP A 59 -0.06 4.45 3.18
CA TRP A 59 0.20 5.76 3.77
C TRP A 59 -1.05 6.65 3.82
N LEU A 60 -1.85 6.68 2.75
CA LEU A 60 -3.09 7.45 2.75
C LEU A 60 -4.11 6.89 3.75
N ALA A 61 -4.18 5.57 3.91
CA ALA A 61 -5.03 4.95 4.93
C ALA A 61 -4.57 5.28 6.35
N LEU A 62 -3.26 5.28 6.61
CA LEU A 62 -2.68 5.74 7.87
C LEU A 62 -3.10 7.20 8.19
N ASN A 63 -3.29 8.02 7.16
CA ASN A 63 -3.74 9.41 7.27
C ASN A 63 -5.28 9.58 7.16
N GLY A 64 -6.05 8.50 7.41
CA GLY A 64 -7.50 8.57 7.59
C GLY A 64 -8.34 8.36 6.32
N HIS A 65 -7.72 8.04 5.17
CA HIS A 65 -8.48 7.75 3.95
C HIS A 65 -9.02 6.31 3.94
N SER A 66 -10.34 6.16 3.81
CA SER A 66 -10.99 4.85 3.73
C SER A 66 -10.67 4.11 2.42
N ASP A 67 -10.84 2.79 2.42
CA ASP A 67 -10.68 1.96 1.21
C ASP A 67 -11.57 2.45 0.06
N GLU A 68 -12.83 2.73 0.38
CA GLU A 68 -13.81 3.19 -0.59
C GLU A 68 -13.48 4.59 -1.15
N TRP A 69 -12.91 5.48 -0.32
CA TRP A 69 -12.42 6.77 -0.81
C TRP A 69 -11.25 6.59 -1.76
N LEU A 70 -10.29 5.73 -1.41
CA LEU A 70 -9.09 5.46 -2.22
C LEU A 70 -9.44 4.78 -3.55
N ARG A 71 -10.39 3.85 -3.55
CA ARG A 71 -10.89 3.21 -4.77
C ARG A 71 -11.53 4.23 -5.72
N ARG A 72 -12.36 5.13 -5.20
CA ARG A 72 -13.09 6.13 -6.00
C ARG A 72 -12.21 7.26 -6.51
N HIS A 73 -11.30 7.77 -5.68
CA HIS A 73 -10.55 9.00 -6.00
C HIS A 73 -9.14 8.73 -6.51
N VAL A 74 -8.50 7.66 -6.04
CA VAL A 74 -7.13 7.28 -6.43
C VAL A 74 -7.14 6.19 -7.51
N GLY A 75 -7.85 5.08 -7.29
CA GLY A 75 -7.86 3.97 -8.26
C GLY A 75 -6.44 3.46 -8.53
N HIS A 76 -6.09 3.29 -9.80
CA HIS A 76 -4.75 2.88 -10.28
C HIS A 76 -3.82 4.06 -10.59
N ASP A 77 -4.20 5.28 -10.21
CA ASP A 77 -3.49 6.51 -10.56
C ASP A 77 -2.29 6.75 -9.64
N LEU A 78 -1.14 6.17 -10.01
CA LEU A 78 0.12 6.30 -9.27
C LEU A 78 0.59 7.76 -9.14
N ALA A 79 0.38 8.59 -10.15
CA ALA A 79 0.77 10.00 -10.12
C ALA A 79 -0.07 10.78 -9.09
N LYS A 80 -1.38 10.54 -9.06
CA LYS A 80 -2.27 11.11 -8.05
C LYS A 80 -1.98 10.58 -6.66
N ALA A 81 -1.77 9.27 -6.50
CA ALA A 81 -1.40 8.66 -5.23
C ALA A 81 -0.12 9.29 -4.66
N ARG A 82 0.92 9.46 -5.49
CA ARG A 82 2.16 10.16 -5.13
C ARG A 82 1.88 11.59 -4.68
N THR A 83 1.11 12.34 -5.45
CA THR A 83 0.83 13.76 -5.16
C THR A 83 0.10 13.93 -3.83
N LEU A 84 -0.89 13.07 -3.56
CA LEU A 84 -1.60 13.05 -2.28
C LEU A 84 -0.68 12.66 -1.13
N CYS A 85 0.14 11.62 -1.29
CA CYS A 85 1.12 11.21 -0.27
C CYS A 85 2.10 12.35 0.08
N ALA A 86 2.56 13.09 -0.92
CA ALA A 86 3.43 14.24 -0.73
C ALA A 86 2.76 15.35 0.09
N ALA A 87 1.44 15.57 -0.08
CA ALA A 87 0.67 16.49 0.74
C ALA A 87 0.58 16.05 2.22
N PHE A 88 0.71 14.76 2.49
CA PHE A 88 0.82 14.17 3.83
C PHE A 88 2.28 13.92 4.26
N GLY A 89 3.25 14.59 3.63
CA GLY A 89 4.66 14.54 4.03
C GLY A 89 5.45 13.30 3.58
N LEU A 90 4.86 12.40 2.80
CA LEU A 90 5.58 11.24 2.24
C LEU A 90 6.17 11.55 0.87
N GLN A 91 7.50 11.53 0.79
CA GLN A 91 8.24 11.75 -0.46
C GLN A 91 8.76 10.44 -1.01
N LEU A 92 8.56 10.20 -2.30
CA LEU A 92 9.16 9.06 -2.99
C LEU A 92 10.67 9.27 -3.17
N PRO A 93 11.50 8.23 -2.93
CA PRO A 93 12.89 8.23 -3.33
C PRO A 93 13.08 8.69 -4.79
N PRO A 94 13.99 9.63 -5.10
CA PRO A 94 14.16 10.18 -6.45
C PRO A 94 14.42 9.11 -7.52
N VAL A 95 15.13 8.04 -7.15
CA VAL A 95 15.43 6.87 -8.02
C VAL A 95 14.18 6.13 -8.50
N ILE A 96 13.05 6.24 -7.81
CA ILE A 96 11.77 5.65 -8.23
C ILE A 96 11.08 6.50 -9.31
N GLY A 97 11.45 7.78 -9.43
CA GLY A 97 10.83 8.71 -10.38
C GLY A 97 10.77 8.21 -11.83
N PRO A 98 11.91 7.80 -12.43
CA PRO A 98 11.93 7.23 -13.79
C PRO A 98 11.06 5.97 -13.93
N VAL A 99 11.04 5.11 -12.92
CA VAL A 99 10.22 3.89 -12.90
C VAL A 99 8.73 4.25 -12.87
N LEU A 100 8.33 5.18 -12.02
CA LEU A 100 6.95 5.66 -11.93
C LEU A 100 6.48 6.26 -13.26
N LEU A 101 7.31 7.09 -13.90
CA LEU A 101 6.99 7.67 -15.21
C LEU A 101 6.81 6.61 -16.29
N LEU A 102 7.64 5.56 -16.27
CA LEU A 102 7.54 4.46 -17.21
C LEU A 102 6.27 3.62 -16.99
N ILE A 103 5.97 3.22 -15.75
CA ILE A 103 4.87 2.28 -15.47
C ILE A 103 3.49 2.94 -15.39
N HIS A 104 3.40 4.21 -15.00
CA HIS A 104 2.12 4.86 -14.68
C HIS A 104 1.10 4.81 -15.83
N PRO A 105 1.45 5.14 -17.09
CA PRO A 105 0.50 5.07 -18.20
C PRO A 105 -0.05 3.65 -18.42
N PHE A 106 0.83 2.63 -18.40
CA PHE A 106 0.44 1.23 -18.58
C PHE A 106 -0.42 0.73 -17.44
N TYR A 107 -0.10 1.13 -16.21
CA TYR A 107 -0.86 0.69 -15.06
C TYR A 107 -2.28 1.26 -15.05
N MET A 108 -2.42 2.55 -15.40
CA MET A 108 -3.71 3.23 -15.51
C MET A 108 -4.65 2.61 -16.55
N GLU A 109 -4.10 2.19 -17.69
CA GLU A 109 -4.88 1.69 -18.81
C GLU A 109 -5.07 0.15 -18.80
N GLY A 110 -4.51 -0.55 -17.80
CA GLY A 110 -4.42 -2.01 -17.81
C GLY A 110 -3.49 -2.56 -18.91
N GLY A 111 -2.57 -1.72 -19.37
CA GLY A 111 -1.66 -1.92 -20.50
C GLY A 111 -0.65 -3.06 -20.34
N PHE A 112 -0.37 -3.51 -19.11
CA PHE A 112 0.46 -4.72 -18.86
C PHE A 112 -0.17 -6.02 -19.39
N ARG A 113 -1.42 -5.99 -19.89
CA ARG A 113 -2.10 -7.12 -20.52
C ARG A 113 -2.20 -6.99 -22.04
N ARG A 114 -1.56 -5.97 -22.63
CA ARG A 114 -1.63 -5.66 -24.07
C ARG A 114 -0.22 -5.59 -24.64
N PRO A 115 0.01 -6.11 -25.86
CA PRO A 115 1.30 -5.95 -26.52
C PRO A 115 1.68 -4.46 -26.61
N ASN A 116 2.81 -4.09 -26.02
CA ASN A 116 3.39 -2.76 -26.11
C ASN A 116 4.80 -2.88 -26.72
N LYS A 117 5.25 -1.83 -27.42
CA LYS A 117 6.57 -1.82 -28.10
C LYS A 117 7.64 -1.17 -27.24
N ILE A 118 7.53 -1.30 -25.93
CA ILE A 118 8.39 -0.57 -25.00
C ILE A 118 9.52 -1.46 -24.56
N GLU A 119 10.70 -0.85 -24.51
CA GLU A 119 11.83 -1.46 -23.85
C GLU A 119 11.66 -1.30 -22.35
N TRP A 120 11.71 -2.40 -21.63
CA TRP A 120 11.65 -2.46 -20.17
C TRP A 120 13.09 -2.51 -19.62
N PRO A 121 13.66 -1.38 -19.15
CA PRO A 121 15.10 -1.31 -18.89
C PRO A 121 15.49 -2.04 -17.60
N GLU A 122 16.30 -3.09 -17.71
CA GLU A 122 16.79 -3.87 -16.55
C GLU A 122 17.51 -2.99 -15.51
N ALA A 123 18.23 -1.95 -15.97
CA ALA A 123 18.97 -1.03 -15.10
C ALA A 123 18.06 -0.35 -14.06
N HIS A 124 16.83 -0.02 -14.42
CA HIS A 124 15.87 0.52 -13.47
C HIS A 124 15.47 -0.51 -12.41
N LEU A 125 15.22 -1.76 -12.80
CA LEU A 125 14.83 -2.84 -11.89
C LEU A 125 15.92 -3.10 -10.84
N ARG A 126 17.19 -3.14 -11.28
CA ARG A 126 18.35 -3.28 -10.39
C ARG A 126 18.46 -2.15 -9.37
N ASN A 127 18.14 -0.92 -9.79
CA ASN A 127 18.32 0.26 -8.96
C ASN A 127 17.14 0.57 -8.04
N VAL A 128 15.94 0.04 -8.32
CA VAL A 128 14.71 0.48 -7.63
C VAL A 128 14.32 -0.42 -6.46
N ARG A 129 14.71 -1.70 -6.45
CA ARG A 129 14.25 -2.67 -5.44
C ARG A 129 14.63 -2.29 -4.01
N LEU A 130 15.92 -2.04 -3.76
CA LEU A 130 16.39 -1.70 -2.42
C LEU A 130 15.78 -0.37 -1.93
N PRO A 131 15.77 0.72 -2.74
CA PRO A 131 15.07 1.95 -2.38
C PRO A 131 13.58 1.77 -2.08
N LEU A 132 12.87 0.92 -2.84
CA LEU A 132 11.46 0.62 -2.56
C LEU A 132 11.27 -0.07 -1.22
N ARG A 133 12.11 -1.06 -0.90
CA ARG A 133 12.05 -1.73 0.41
C ARG A 133 12.32 -0.79 1.58
N VAL A 134 13.32 0.09 1.45
CA VAL A 134 13.60 1.13 2.46
C VAL A 134 12.40 2.06 2.61
N PHE A 135 11.79 2.46 1.50
CA PHE A 135 10.59 3.28 1.49
C PHE A 135 9.39 2.58 2.14
N PHE A 136 9.19 1.29 1.90
CA PHE A 136 8.13 0.50 2.53
C PHE A 136 8.36 0.39 4.03
N GLY A 137 9.60 0.12 4.46
CA GLY A 137 9.97 0.10 5.88
C GLY A 137 9.71 1.43 6.61
N PHE A 138 9.83 2.57 5.93
CA PHE A 138 9.42 3.87 6.51
C PHE A 138 7.92 3.94 6.79
N ILE A 139 7.10 3.44 5.85
CA ILE A 139 5.63 3.39 6.01
C ILE A 139 5.26 2.40 7.13
N GLU A 140 5.89 1.22 7.16
CA GLU A 140 5.71 0.22 8.21
C GLU A 140 6.01 0.77 9.60
N ALA A 141 7.09 1.54 9.75
CA ALA A 141 7.45 2.20 11.00
C ALA A 141 6.40 3.24 11.43
N GLY A 142 5.86 4.00 10.46
CA GLY A 142 4.76 4.94 10.70
C GLY A 142 3.50 4.24 11.22
N ILE A 143 3.13 3.11 10.60
CA ILE A 143 1.99 2.29 11.03
C ILE A 143 2.23 1.70 12.43
N ALA A 144 3.41 1.14 12.68
CA ALA A 144 3.76 0.54 13.98
C ALA A 144 3.68 1.55 15.13
N ARG A 145 4.10 2.80 14.89
CA ARG A 145 3.96 3.88 15.88
C ARG A 145 2.48 4.17 16.18
N ALA A 146 1.64 4.28 15.15
CA ALA A 146 0.21 4.53 15.34
C ALA A 146 -0.50 3.38 16.07
N GLU A 147 -0.12 2.12 15.79
CA GLU A 147 -0.60 0.94 16.52
C GLU A 147 -0.24 1.02 18.01
N ALA A 148 0.99 1.43 18.35
CA ALA A 148 1.43 1.59 19.74
C ALA A 148 0.70 2.72 20.47
N GLU A 149 0.45 3.86 19.79
CA GLU A 149 -0.32 4.99 20.32
C GLU A 149 -1.77 4.59 20.62
N GLN A 150 -2.42 3.87 19.70
CA GLN A 150 -3.78 3.37 19.88
C GLN A 150 -3.87 2.39 21.06
N ALA A 151 -2.95 1.42 21.15
CA ALA A 151 -2.92 0.47 22.26
C ALA A 151 -2.74 1.18 23.62
N SER A 152 -1.89 2.20 23.67
CA SER A 152 -1.68 3.02 24.87
C SER A 152 -2.95 3.78 25.29
N ALA A 153 -3.68 4.34 24.33
CA ALA A 153 -4.93 5.06 24.58
C ALA A 153 -6.04 4.12 25.10
N GLU A 154 -6.15 2.91 24.54
CA GLU A 154 -7.11 1.89 24.99
C GLU A 154 -6.83 1.44 26.42
N HIS A 155 -5.55 1.20 26.77
CA HIS A 155 -5.14 0.87 28.13
C HIS A 155 -5.48 1.97 29.13
N HIS A 156 -5.26 3.25 28.78
CA HIS A 156 -5.59 4.37 29.64
C HIS A 156 -7.11 4.54 29.84
N SER A 157 -7.91 4.32 28.80
CA SER A 157 -9.37 4.35 28.88
C SER A 157 -9.95 3.24 29.76
N GLN A 158 -9.34 2.05 29.77
CA GLN A 158 -9.79 0.93 30.60
C GLN A 158 -9.46 1.13 32.09
N GLN A 159 -8.35 1.80 32.41
CA GLN A 159 -7.96 2.11 33.81
C GLN A 159 -8.77 3.27 34.42
N SER A 160 -9.35 4.13 33.59
CA SER A 160 -10.07 5.35 34.04
C SER A 160 -11.57 5.12 34.29
N SER A 161 -12.10 3.92 34.07
CA SER A 161 -13.52 3.60 34.33
C SER A 161 -13.76 3.45 35.85
N PRO A 162 -14.53 4.36 36.50
CA PRO A 162 -14.77 4.26 37.93
C PRO A 162 -15.69 3.07 38.22
N ALA A 163 -15.27 2.23 39.17
CA ALA A 163 -16.09 1.17 39.73
C ALA A 163 -17.47 1.72 40.11
N ARG A 164 -18.53 1.18 39.48
CA ARG A 164 -19.91 1.36 39.94
C ARG A 164 -19.94 0.99 41.42
N LYS A 165 -20.10 2.00 42.29
CA LYS A 165 -20.54 1.77 43.67
C LYS A 165 -22.01 1.39 43.59
N ASP A 166 -22.29 0.11 43.79
CA ASP A 166 -23.66 -0.38 43.98
C ASP A 166 -24.26 0.29 45.23
N PRO A 167 -25.42 0.94 45.13
CA PRO A 167 -26.18 1.36 46.30
C PRO A 167 -26.88 0.13 46.91
N ARG A 168 -26.77 0.02 48.24
CA ARG A 168 -27.42 -0.99 49.08
C ARG A 168 -28.94 -0.92 49.00
#